data_AF-A0A9W9DYQ7-F1
#
_entry.id   AF-A0A9W9DYQ7-F1
#
_cell.length_a   1.000
_cell.length_b   1.000
_cell.length_c   1.000
_cell.angle_alpha   90.00
_cell.angle_beta   90.00
_cell.angle_gamma   90.00
#
_symmetry.space_group_name_H-M   'P 1'
#
loop_
_entity.id
_entity.type
_entity.pdbx_description
1 polymer ?
#
loop_
_entity_poly.entity_id
_entity_poly.type
_entity_poly.pdbx_seq_one_letter_code
_entity_poly.pdbx_strand_id
1 'polypeptide(L)'
;MKFSIAFTFFLVSLSQLVYSSPILASREEEVVWSPTITYPLGDDIVWQSGNTVYNMTWETDNIPEDARNNTGIIMLGYLDDNDTSSDEHLDWRKPLACGFPLTDGIAYFTLDPSRNLTTRDSYVLCLLGDSGNISNRLTIQAAQA
;
A
#
# COMPACT_ATOMS: atom_id res chain seq x y z
N MET A 1 42.65 -16.23 -77.88
CA MET A 1 42.44 -17.26 -76.84
C MET A 1 42.37 -16.52 -75.50
N LYS A 2 41.17 -16.19 -74.97
CA LYS A 2 40.49 -16.83 -73.81
C LYS A 2 41.49 -17.13 -72.66
N PHE A 3 41.43 -16.52 -71.47
CA PHE A 3 40.41 -16.60 -70.38
C PHE A 3 40.56 -15.37 -69.44
N SER A 4 39.50 -14.61 -69.13
CA SER A 4 38.64 -14.65 -67.90
C SER A 4 39.38 -14.71 -66.55
N ILE A 5 39.02 -13.80 -65.62
CA ILE A 5 38.80 -13.97 -64.15
C ILE A 5 38.64 -12.53 -63.56
N ALA A 6 37.42 -12.03 -63.38
CA ALA A 6 36.52 -12.17 -62.22
C ALA A 6 36.69 -11.02 -61.20
N PHE A 7 35.74 -10.11 -61.24
CA PHE A 7 35.46 -9.10 -60.21
C PHE A 7 34.72 -9.82 -59.08
N THR A 8 35.29 -9.91 -57.88
CA THR A 8 34.57 -10.52 -56.74
C THR A 8 34.88 -9.81 -55.42
N PHE A 9 33.77 -9.33 -54.86
CA PHE A 9 33.53 -8.72 -53.55
C PHE A 9 34.30 -9.32 -52.37
N PHE A 10 34.75 -8.46 -51.45
CA PHE A 10 34.86 -8.84 -50.03
C PHE A 10 34.47 -7.66 -49.13
N LEU A 11 33.16 -7.50 -48.93
CA LEU A 11 32.57 -6.75 -47.83
C LEU A 11 32.58 -7.66 -46.61
N VAL A 12 33.51 -7.45 -45.67
CA VAL A 12 33.43 -8.08 -44.34
C VAL A 12 32.75 -7.08 -43.42
N SER A 13 31.43 -7.19 -43.30
CA SER A 13 30.75 -6.60 -42.15
C SER A 13 31.03 -7.49 -40.94
N LEU A 14 31.69 -6.90 -39.94
CA LEU A 14 31.95 -7.56 -38.67
C LEU A 14 30.69 -7.42 -37.80
N SER A 15 29.73 -8.35 -37.94
CA SER A 15 28.58 -8.41 -37.04
C SER A 15 29.03 -8.96 -35.69
N GLN A 16 29.22 -8.06 -34.73
CA GLN A 16 29.44 -8.42 -33.32
C GLN A 16 28.17 -9.09 -32.79
N LEU A 17 28.26 -10.37 -32.43
CA LEU A 17 27.24 -11.05 -31.65
C LEU A 17 27.27 -10.49 -30.23
N VAL A 18 26.37 -9.56 -29.92
CA VAL A 18 26.13 -9.14 -28.54
C VAL A 18 25.37 -10.26 -27.84
N TYR A 19 26.09 -11.09 -27.09
CA TYR A 19 25.47 -12.04 -26.17
C TYR A 19 25.02 -11.27 -24.94
N SER A 20 23.73 -10.94 -24.87
CA SER A 20 23.09 -10.61 -23.60
C SER A 20 22.89 -11.90 -22.83
N SER A 21 23.74 -12.16 -21.84
CA SER A 21 23.44 -13.18 -20.84
C SER A 21 22.27 -12.65 -20.02
N PRO A 22 21.11 -13.33 -19.94
CA PRO A 22 20.15 -12.99 -18.92
C PRO A 22 20.88 -13.15 -17.58
N ILE A 23 21.07 -12.04 -16.87
CA ILE A 23 21.51 -12.09 -15.49
C ILE A 23 20.44 -12.90 -14.77
N LEU A 24 20.79 -14.11 -14.34
CA LEU A 24 20.06 -14.85 -13.31
C LEU A 24 20.24 -14.08 -11.99
N ALA A 25 19.78 -12.83 -11.95
CA ALA A 25 19.45 -12.19 -10.70
C ALA A 25 18.29 -13.03 -10.20
N SER A 26 18.53 -13.81 -9.14
CA SER A 26 17.45 -14.29 -8.30
C SER A 26 16.52 -13.11 -8.08
N ARG A 27 15.34 -13.14 -8.71
CA ARG A 27 14.27 -12.20 -8.40
C ARG A 27 13.95 -12.46 -6.93
N GLU A 28 14.49 -11.63 -6.06
CA GLU A 28 13.98 -11.50 -4.70
C GLU A 28 12.49 -11.22 -4.89
N GLU A 29 11.64 -12.21 -4.59
CA GLU A 29 10.21 -11.98 -4.60
C GLU A 29 9.99 -10.90 -3.54
N GLU A 30 9.64 -9.71 -3.99
CA GLU A 30 9.18 -8.64 -3.10
C GLU A 30 8.03 -9.23 -2.28
N VAL A 31 8.31 -9.50 -1.00
CA VAL A 31 7.33 -10.11 -0.12
C VAL A 31 6.27 -9.05 0.14
N VAL A 32 5.14 -9.16 -0.55
CA VAL A 32 3.95 -8.33 -0.33
C VAL A 32 3.35 -8.76 1.01
N TRP A 33 3.65 -8.04 2.10
CA TRP A 33 3.06 -8.32 3.40
C TRP A 33 1.79 -7.49 3.62
N SER A 34 0.65 -8.16 3.72
CA SER A 34 -0.61 -7.51 4.10
C SER A 34 -0.79 -7.61 5.63
N PRO A 35 -0.80 -6.47 6.35
CA PRO A 35 -0.95 -6.49 7.81
C PRO A 35 -2.30 -7.07 8.21
N THR A 36 -2.31 -7.94 9.22
CA THR A 36 -3.55 -8.45 9.81
C THR A 36 -4.02 -7.50 10.90
N ILE A 37 -5.10 -6.76 10.65
CA ILE A 37 -5.65 -5.77 11.57
C ILE A 37 -6.44 -6.48 12.66
N THR A 38 -6.15 -6.16 13.92
CA THR A 38 -6.76 -6.77 15.11
C THR A 38 -7.66 -5.82 15.90
N TYR A 39 -7.64 -4.53 15.58
CA TYR A 39 -8.61 -3.55 16.05
C TYR A 39 -8.63 -2.34 15.11
N PRO A 40 -9.80 -1.81 14.73
CA PRO A 40 -11.16 -2.21 15.14
C PRO A 40 -11.66 -3.52 14.50
N LEU A 41 -12.45 -4.31 15.26
CA LEU A 41 -13.05 -5.58 14.83
C LEU A 41 -14.58 -5.52 14.83
N GLY A 42 -15.15 -4.83 13.85
CA GLY A 42 -16.56 -5.00 13.48
C GLY A 42 -17.46 -3.79 13.71
N ASP A 43 -18.66 -3.94 13.15
CA ASP A 43 -19.60 -2.86 12.86
C ASP A 43 -20.23 -2.22 14.10
N ASP A 44 -20.14 -2.89 15.26
CA ASP A 44 -20.63 -2.40 16.55
C ASP A 44 -19.73 -1.31 17.18
N ILE A 45 -18.56 -1.06 16.59
CA ILE A 45 -17.65 -0.01 17.07
C ILE A 45 -18.18 1.35 16.63
N VAL A 46 -18.47 2.19 17.62
CA VAL A 46 -18.92 3.58 17.41
C VAL A 46 -17.90 4.54 17.99
N TRP A 47 -17.28 5.33 17.13
CA TRP A 47 -16.39 6.44 17.51
C TRP A 47 -17.08 7.78 17.33
N GLN A 48 -16.69 8.73 18.17
CA GLN A 48 -17.08 10.12 18.06
C GLN A 48 -15.95 10.90 17.41
N SER A 49 -16.25 11.63 16.34
CA SER A 49 -15.36 12.67 15.81
C SER A 49 -15.13 13.73 16.88
N GLY A 50 -13.91 14.23 16.99
CA GLY A 50 -13.49 15.07 18.09
C GLY A 50 -12.04 14.84 18.50
N ASN A 51 -11.68 15.36 19.67
CA ASN A 51 -10.32 15.24 20.20
C ASN A 51 -10.10 13.97 21.04
N THR A 52 -10.98 12.97 20.91
CA THR A 52 -10.81 11.66 21.55
C THR A 52 -9.67 10.91 20.86
N VAL A 53 -8.79 10.33 21.67
CA VAL A 53 -7.70 9.46 21.20
C VAL A 53 -8.24 8.05 20.99
N TYR A 54 -8.03 7.53 19.79
CA TYR A 54 -8.31 6.15 19.40
C TYR A 54 -7.01 5.45 19.05
N ASN A 55 -7.11 4.14 18.82
CA ASN A 55 -6.00 3.33 18.35
C ASN A 55 -6.43 2.40 17.21
N MET A 56 -5.41 1.88 16.55
CA MET A 56 -5.50 0.76 15.62
C MET A 56 -4.40 -0.22 16.01
N THR A 57 -4.70 -1.52 15.97
CA THR A 57 -3.73 -2.57 16.27
C THR A 57 -3.67 -3.59 15.16
N TRP A 58 -2.52 -4.25 15.04
CA TRP A 58 -2.27 -5.28 14.03
C TRP A 58 -1.28 -6.34 14.55
N GLU A 59 -1.30 -7.51 13.93
CA GLU A 59 -0.34 -8.57 14.22
C GLU A 59 1.06 -8.22 13.69
N THR A 60 2.08 -8.49 14.50
CA THR A 60 3.49 -8.23 14.16
C THR A 60 4.32 -9.49 13.89
N ASP A 61 3.80 -10.65 14.28
CA ASP A 61 4.55 -11.91 14.26
C ASP A 61 4.90 -12.40 12.85
N ASN A 62 4.16 -11.93 11.85
CA ASN A 62 4.32 -12.30 10.45
C ASN A 62 4.98 -11.21 9.58
N ILE A 63 5.54 -10.15 10.19
CA ILE A 63 6.27 -9.11 9.45
C ILE A 63 7.53 -9.73 8.83
N PRO A 64 7.71 -9.67 7.50
CA PRO A 64 8.93 -10.14 6.84
C PRO A 64 10.15 -9.35 7.29
N GLU A 65 11.32 -9.98 7.26
CA GLU A 65 12.58 -9.36 7.74
C GLU A 65 12.86 -8.02 7.03
N ASP A 66 12.61 -7.95 5.72
CA ASP A 66 12.84 -6.76 4.91
C ASP A 66 11.89 -5.60 5.23
N ALA A 67 10.73 -5.89 5.85
CA ALA A 67 9.73 -4.90 6.24
C ALA A 67 9.83 -4.47 7.73
N ARG A 68 10.71 -5.08 8.54
CA ARG A 68 10.80 -4.81 9.99
C ARG A 68 11.19 -3.37 10.34
N ASN A 69 11.91 -2.71 9.44
CA ASN A 69 12.34 -1.32 9.62
C ASN A 69 11.41 -0.31 8.95
N ASN A 70 10.30 -0.77 8.34
CA ASN A 70 9.35 0.11 7.69
C ASN A 70 8.51 0.87 8.72
N THR A 71 8.11 2.07 8.33
CA THR A 71 7.17 2.90 9.08
C THR A 71 5.79 2.83 8.44
N GLY A 72 4.75 2.94 9.27
CA GLY A 72 3.37 2.91 8.83
C GLY A 72 2.73 4.27 8.62
N ILE A 73 1.62 4.26 7.90
CA ILE A 73 0.66 5.36 7.77
C ILE A 73 -0.73 4.78 8.00
N ILE A 74 -1.55 5.44 8.83
CA ILE A 74 -2.97 5.12 8.98
C ILE A 74 -3.79 6.17 8.25
N MET A 75 -4.67 5.72 7.37
CA MET A 75 -5.56 6.56 6.59
C MET A 75 -7.01 6.25 6.93
N LEU A 76 -7.86 7.28 6.92
CA LEU A 76 -9.30 7.13 7.07
C LEU A 76 -9.96 7.07 5.70
N GLY A 77 -10.89 6.15 5.50
CA GLY A 77 -11.73 6.08 4.30
C GLY A 77 -13.13 5.60 4.66
N TYR A 78 -13.93 5.36 3.63
CA TYR A 78 -15.25 4.77 3.79
C TYR A 78 -15.59 3.93 2.58
N LEU A 79 -16.46 2.94 2.76
CA LEU A 79 -16.99 2.14 1.66
C LEU A 79 -18.37 2.66 1.28
N ASP A 80 -18.62 2.85 -0.02
CA ASP A 80 -19.95 3.18 -0.55
C ASP A 80 -20.53 1.94 -1.25
N ASP A 81 -21.63 1.41 -0.70
CA ASP A 81 -22.31 0.24 -1.24
C ASP A 81 -22.93 0.48 -2.63
N ASN A 82 -23.05 1.76 -3.04
CA ASN A 82 -23.50 2.15 -4.37
C ASN A 82 -22.34 2.34 -5.36
N ASP A 83 -21.10 2.32 -4.89
CA ASP A 83 -19.93 2.42 -5.75
C ASP A 83 -19.50 1.05 -6.27
N THR A 84 -19.58 0.87 -7.58
CA THR A 84 -19.17 -0.37 -8.27
C THR A 84 -17.66 -0.52 -8.40
N SER A 85 -16.89 0.54 -8.11
CA SER A 85 -15.42 0.55 -8.26
C SER A 85 -14.68 -0.10 -7.08
N SER A 86 -15.37 -0.40 -5.98
CA SER A 86 -14.78 -0.91 -4.74
C SER A 86 -13.72 0.03 -4.12
N ASP A 87 -13.77 1.33 -4.43
CA ASP A 87 -12.87 2.36 -3.87
C ASP A 87 -13.14 2.54 -2.37
N GLU A 88 -12.07 2.64 -1.58
CA GLU A 88 -12.14 2.88 -0.14
C GLU A 88 -12.24 4.38 0.22
N HIS A 89 -12.32 5.26 -0.77
CA HIS A 89 -12.53 6.71 -0.64
C HIS A 89 -11.61 7.36 0.40
N LEU A 90 -10.35 6.94 0.39
CA LEU A 90 -9.43 7.27 1.45
C LEU A 90 -9.00 8.75 1.40
N ASP A 91 -8.93 9.39 2.58
CA ASP A 91 -8.57 10.81 2.72
C ASP A 91 -7.05 11.00 2.64
N TRP A 92 -6.53 11.04 1.42
CA TRP A 92 -5.09 11.17 1.12
C TRP A 92 -4.46 12.48 1.61
N ARG A 93 -5.26 13.47 2.03
CA ARG A 93 -4.76 14.78 2.46
C ARG A 93 -4.49 14.83 3.96
N LYS A 94 -5.13 13.96 4.75
CA LYS A 94 -5.05 13.98 6.20
C LYS A 94 -4.84 12.57 6.72
N PRO A 95 -3.60 12.07 6.86
CA PRO A 95 -3.35 10.83 7.58
C PRO A 95 -3.82 10.93 9.04
N LEU A 96 -4.33 9.84 9.61
CA LEU A 96 -4.68 9.76 11.03
C LEU A 96 -3.41 9.67 11.90
N ALA A 97 -2.43 8.87 11.46
CA ALA A 97 -1.10 8.75 12.04
C ALA A 97 -0.09 8.42 10.94
N CYS A 98 1.17 8.80 11.12
CA CYS A 98 2.25 8.44 10.20
C CYS A 98 3.61 8.37 10.92
N GLY A 99 4.54 7.62 10.33
CA GLY A 99 5.94 7.56 10.78
C GLY A 99 6.18 6.71 12.03
N PHE A 100 5.21 5.90 12.44
CA PHE A 100 5.38 4.93 13.53
C PHE A 100 6.01 3.63 13.00
N PRO A 101 6.86 2.93 13.76
CA PRO A 101 7.35 1.60 13.39
C PRO A 101 6.21 0.59 13.21
N LEU A 102 6.21 -0.18 12.11
CA LEU A 102 5.21 -1.24 11.93
C LEU A 102 5.36 -2.37 12.96
N THR A 103 6.53 -2.52 13.55
CA THR A 103 6.82 -3.50 14.61
C THR A 103 6.22 -3.14 15.97
N ASP A 104 5.66 -1.94 16.15
CA ASP A 104 5.01 -1.56 17.40
C ASP A 104 3.65 -2.28 17.59
N GLY A 105 3.00 -2.72 16.49
CA GLY A 105 1.70 -3.41 16.54
C GLY A 105 0.52 -2.52 16.95
N ILE A 106 0.77 -1.23 17.20
CA ILE A 106 -0.23 -0.26 17.62
C ILE A 106 0.16 1.15 17.18
N ALA A 107 -0.83 1.96 16.82
CA ALA A 107 -0.68 3.40 16.68
C ALA A 107 -1.92 4.13 17.21
N TYR A 108 -1.68 5.33 17.75
CA TYR A 108 -2.71 6.18 18.33
C TYR A 108 -2.94 7.43 17.48
N PHE A 109 -4.18 7.90 17.43
CA PHE A 109 -4.56 9.06 16.64
C PHE A 109 -5.85 9.69 17.17
N THR A 110 -6.18 10.87 16.66
CA THR A 110 -7.43 11.57 16.94
C THR A 110 -8.25 11.79 15.66
N LEU A 111 -9.58 11.80 15.79
CA LEU A 111 -10.48 12.17 14.71
C LEU A 111 -10.70 13.68 14.68
N ASP A 112 -9.67 14.42 14.25
CA ASP A 112 -9.65 15.89 14.26
C ASP A 112 -10.95 16.52 13.68
N PRO A 113 -11.64 17.41 14.43
CA PRO A 113 -12.85 18.08 13.98
C PRO A 113 -12.74 18.78 12.62
N SER A 114 -11.56 19.30 12.26
CA SER A 114 -11.29 19.95 10.97
C SER A 114 -11.46 19.03 9.75
N ARG A 115 -11.60 17.72 9.95
CA ARG A 115 -11.97 16.76 8.90
C ARG A 115 -13.42 16.90 8.45
N ASN A 116 -14.28 17.56 9.24
CA ASN A 116 -15.71 17.73 8.95
C ASN A 116 -16.39 16.40 8.56
N LEU A 117 -16.14 15.35 9.34
CA LEU A 117 -16.69 14.02 9.10
C LEU A 117 -18.22 14.04 9.16
N THR A 118 -18.85 13.29 8.26
CA THR A 118 -20.28 13.02 8.31
C THR A 118 -20.52 11.73 9.08
N THR A 119 -21.62 11.62 9.81
CA THR A 119 -21.99 10.36 10.45
C THR A 119 -22.19 9.26 9.41
N ARG A 120 -21.45 8.15 9.52
CA ARG A 120 -21.57 6.95 8.69
C ARG A 120 -21.18 5.70 9.48
N ASP A 121 -21.69 4.55 9.08
CA ASP A 121 -21.38 3.21 9.60
C ASP A 121 -20.39 2.42 8.72
N SER A 122 -19.98 3.00 7.59
CA SER A 122 -19.12 2.37 6.59
C SER A 122 -17.68 2.87 6.60
N TYR A 123 -17.24 3.55 7.66
CA TYR A 123 -15.85 4.00 7.75
C TYR A 123 -14.90 2.79 7.85
N VAL A 124 -13.69 2.96 7.32
CA VAL A 124 -12.60 1.98 7.41
C VAL A 124 -11.27 2.69 7.68
N LEU A 125 -10.34 2.00 8.32
CA LEU A 125 -8.97 2.45 8.49
C LEU A 125 -8.05 1.62 7.60
N CYS A 126 -7.23 2.27 6.80
CA CYS A 126 -6.21 1.62 6.00
C CYS A 126 -4.85 1.79 6.66
N LEU A 127 -4.20 0.67 7.01
CA LEU A 127 -2.80 0.65 7.44
C LEU A 127 -1.93 0.40 6.21
N LEU A 128 -1.03 1.35 5.93
CA LEU A 128 -0.09 1.31 4.82
C LEU A 128 1.35 1.18 5.35
N GLY A 129 2.16 0.38 4.68
CA GLY A 129 3.60 0.20 4.92
C GLY A 129 4.33 -0.11 3.61
N ASP A 130 4.76 -1.35 3.44
CA ASP A 130 5.16 -1.94 2.14
C ASP A 130 3.94 -2.23 1.25
N SER A 131 2.86 -2.75 1.85
CA SER A 131 1.53 -2.94 1.28
C SER A 131 0.44 -2.40 2.22
N GLY A 132 -0.83 -2.61 1.89
CA GLY A 132 -1.96 -2.11 2.66
C GLY A 132 -2.93 -3.20 3.11
N ASN A 133 -3.69 -2.92 4.16
CA ASN A 133 -4.93 -3.61 4.47
C ASN A 133 -5.93 -2.64 5.13
N ILE A 134 -7.22 -2.93 4.98
CA ILE A 134 -8.29 -2.14 5.61
C ILE A 134 -8.91 -2.89 6.79
N SER A 135 -9.34 -2.15 7.80
CA SER A 135 -10.08 -2.68 8.93
C SER A 135 -11.48 -3.16 8.50
N ASN A 136 -12.16 -3.84 9.42
CA ASN A 136 -13.61 -3.95 9.35
C ASN A 136 -14.27 -2.56 9.34
N ARG A 137 -15.53 -2.50 8.91
CA ARG A 137 -16.32 -1.29 9.01
C ARG A 137 -16.51 -0.89 10.46
N LEU A 138 -16.62 0.41 10.68
CA LEU A 138 -16.96 1.00 11.96
C LEU A 138 -17.84 2.23 11.75
N THR A 139 -18.59 2.57 12.79
CA THR A 139 -19.37 3.80 12.82
C THR A 139 -18.53 4.95 13.36
N ILE A 140 -18.52 6.07 12.65
CA ILE A 140 -18.04 7.35 13.17
C ILE A 140 -19.20 8.33 13.14
N GLN A 141 -19.51 8.91 14.30
CA GLN A 141 -20.47 9.99 14.44
C GLN A 141 -19.77 11.34 14.29
N ALA A 142 -20.40 12.25 13.55
CA ALA A 142 -19.91 13.63 13.40
C ALA A 142 -19.82 14.32 14.77
N ALA A 143 -18.87 15.25 14.90
CA ALA A 143 -18.75 16.04 16.12
C ALA A 143 -20.04 16.84 16.33
N GLN A 144 -20.57 16.83 17.55
CA GLN A 144 -21.72 17.67 17.89
C GLN A 144 -21.27 19.14 17.84
N ALA A 145 -22.07 19.98 17.18
CA ALA A 145 -21.83 21.42 17.05
C ALA A 145 -22.05 22.15 18.38
#